data_AF-A0A1L8SXQ7-F1
#
_entry.id   AF-A0A1L8SXQ7-F1
#
_cell.length_a   1.000
_cell.length_b   1.000
_cell.length_c   1.000
_cell.angle_alpha   90.00
_cell.angle_beta   90.00
_cell.angle_gamma   90.00
#
_symmetry.space_group_name_H-M   'P 1'
#
loop_
_entity.id
_entity.type
_entity.pdbx_description
1 polymer ?
#
loop_
_entity_poly.entity_id
_entity_poly.type
_entity_poly.pdbx_seq_one_letter_code
_entity_poly.pdbx_strand_id
1 'polypeptide(L)'
;MMLSGFSFFGKNIVNSAPIILGCLLYLRIHHSGRQDLLVMGLLSTCLSPIVSTIYSVPGFLISYKLLALFIGLLIGYTILPIFEFLKVHTKELNLYNMGFAAGFVGMLGNFATKKILTIKIVPHALSFEHHDVLLYFLLILFSIPLLIVLYFSKLQPIDSKIFLLDLKKILRFSLYGYFAILICLGLRVPLSGILVGAILTFAGFSMYNFKFRYFFFPAVGIFLTALLFYQDIATTNHIVIILFGSTLAPMTRKYGLLTGILSGVIFSVITRNTHHLTAGINLYNCGFAGGVTVLLMDAVRLLFYKNQKIKFLCQKQYLLLIQKEKKLIAKFQTAVQRLLPKIIKTRDGYS
;
A
#
# COMPACT_ATOMS: atom_id res chain seq x y z
N MET A 1 9.39 8.86 1.81
CA MET A 1 7.93 9.08 2.02
C MET A 1 7.21 7.82 2.50
N MET A 2 7.21 6.72 1.76
CA MET A 2 6.59 5.48 2.27
C MET A 2 7.27 4.99 3.55
N LEU A 3 8.61 4.86 3.56
CA LEU A 3 9.34 4.45 4.76
C LEU A 3 9.08 5.35 5.97
N SER A 4 9.07 6.68 5.76
CA SER A 4 8.84 7.67 6.80
C SER A 4 7.40 7.63 7.33
N GLY A 5 6.41 7.30 6.49
CA GLY A 5 5.04 7.10 6.94
C GLY A 5 4.90 5.98 7.96
N PHE A 6 5.66 4.90 7.78
CA PHE A 6 5.68 3.80 8.75
C PHE A 6 6.51 4.08 10.00
N SER A 7 7.26 5.18 10.08
CA SER A 7 7.84 5.63 11.34
C SER A 7 6.76 6.00 12.35
N PHE A 8 5.62 6.54 11.90
CA PHE A 8 4.44 6.78 12.75
C PHE A 8 3.77 5.50 13.28
N PHE A 9 4.21 4.33 12.83
CA PHE A 9 3.72 3.03 13.29
C PHE A 9 4.64 2.43 14.37
N GLY A 10 5.69 3.15 14.81
CA GLY A 10 6.61 2.70 15.86
C GLY A 10 7.98 2.21 15.36
N LYS A 11 8.35 2.50 14.10
CA LYS A 11 9.73 2.25 13.64
C LYS A 11 10.67 3.32 14.17
N ASN A 12 11.84 2.89 14.63
CA ASN A 12 12.94 3.77 14.98
C ASN A 12 14.26 3.22 14.41
N ILE A 13 15.34 3.99 14.51
CA ILE A 13 16.64 3.58 13.95
C ILE A 13 17.16 2.31 14.66
N VAL A 14 16.96 2.22 15.97
CA VAL A 14 17.47 1.12 16.82
C VAL A 14 16.83 -0.22 16.44
N ASN A 15 15.51 -0.25 16.26
CA ASN A 15 14.78 -1.48 15.94
C ASN A 15 14.86 -1.86 14.46
N SER A 16 15.17 -0.90 13.58
CA SER A 16 15.27 -1.12 12.13
C SER A 16 16.69 -1.46 11.67
N ALA A 17 17.73 -0.96 12.35
CA ALA A 17 19.12 -1.15 11.97
C ALA A 17 19.53 -2.63 11.83
N PRO A 18 19.18 -3.56 12.76
CA PRO A 18 19.57 -4.96 12.64
C PRO A 18 18.99 -5.63 11.39
N ILE A 19 17.75 -5.27 11.02
CA ILE A 19 17.09 -5.80 9.83
C ILE A 19 17.77 -5.27 8.57
N ILE A 20 18.09 -3.97 8.52
CA ILE A 20 18.81 -3.37 7.39
C ILE A 20 20.18 -4.02 7.22
N LEU A 21 20.91 -4.22 8.32
CA LEU A 21 22.22 -4.90 8.32
C LEU A 21 22.09 -6.33 7.77
N GLY A 22 21.06 -7.08 8.16
CA GLY A 22 20.78 -8.41 7.64
C GLY A 22 20.55 -8.40 6.13
N CYS A 23 19.77 -7.45 5.62
CA CYS A 23 19.55 -7.29 4.19
C CYS A 23 20.85 -6.95 3.44
N LEU A 24 21.67 -6.04 3.98
CA LEU A 24 22.95 -5.67 3.37
C LEU A 24 23.92 -6.84 3.33
N LEU A 25 23.97 -7.67 4.39
CA LEU A 25 24.77 -8.90 4.40
C LEU A 25 24.34 -9.87 3.29
N TYR A 26 23.03 -10.10 3.14
CA TYR A 26 22.50 -10.94 2.06
C TYR A 26 22.92 -10.43 0.68
N LEU A 27 22.74 -9.13 0.43
CA LEU A 27 23.07 -8.52 -0.86
C LEU A 27 24.57 -8.56 -1.17
N ARG A 28 25.42 -8.41 -0.15
CA ARG A 28 26.88 -8.49 -0.28
C ARG A 28 27.34 -9.90 -0.62
N ILE A 29 26.79 -10.92 0.06
CA ILE A 29 27.17 -12.33 -0.13
C ILE A 29 26.71 -12.84 -1.51
N HIS A 30 25.49 -12.50 -1.92
CA HIS A 30 24.92 -12.98 -3.19
C HIS A 30 25.16 -12.04 -4.38
N HIS A 31 26.07 -11.05 -4.23
CA HIS A 31 26.53 -10.11 -5.27
C HIS A 31 25.43 -9.51 -6.15
N SER A 32 24.25 -9.26 -5.59
CA SER A 32 23.08 -9.04 -6.44
C SER A 32 23.00 -7.66 -7.05
N GLY A 33 23.78 -6.65 -6.63
CA GLY A 33 23.92 -5.33 -7.28
C GLY A 33 22.62 -4.54 -7.59
N ARG A 34 21.45 -5.09 -7.24
CA ARG A 34 20.14 -4.67 -7.71
C ARG A 34 19.58 -3.64 -6.75
N GLN A 35 19.49 -2.40 -7.24
CA GLN A 35 18.89 -1.27 -6.53
C GLN A 35 17.46 -1.57 -6.08
N ASP A 36 16.70 -2.34 -6.87
CA ASP A 36 15.34 -2.76 -6.51
C ASP A 36 15.31 -3.55 -5.20
N LEU A 37 16.26 -4.47 -4.99
CA LEU A 37 16.32 -5.29 -3.77
C LEU A 37 16.79 -4.46 -2.57
N LEU A 38 17.63 -3.45 -2.77
CA LEU A 38 17.97 -2.49 -1.71
C LEU A 38 16.73 -1.73 -1.22
N VAL A 39 15.89 -1.25 -2.15
CA VAL A 39 14.62 -0.59 -1.79
C VAL A 39 13.70 -1.53 -1.03
N MET A 40 13.60 -2.80 -1.45
CA MET A 40 12.80 -3.79 -0.73
C MET A 40 13.40 -4.14 0.64
N GLY A 41 14.73 -4.16 0.76
CA GLY A 41 15.44 -4.29 2.03
C GLY A 41 15.09 -3.17 3.01
N LEU A 42 15.03 -1.91 2.55
CA LEU A 42 14.56 -0.81 3.40
C LEU A 42 13.09 -0.95 3.81
N LEU A 43 12.24 -1.47 2.91
CA LEU A 43 10.83 -1.73 3.22
C LEU A 43 10.64 -2.89 4.21
N SER A 44 11.62 -3.79 4.37
CA SER A 44 11.58 -4.92 5.33
C SER A 44 11.53 -4.48 6.81
N THR A 45 11.94 -3.25 7.09
CA THR A 45 11.89 -2.63 8.43
C THR A 45 10.48 -2.60 9.05
N CYS A 46 9.44 -2.97 8.30
CA CYS A 46 8.10 -3.24 8.81
C CYS A 46 8.03 -4.33 9.89
N LEU A 47 9.06 -5.17 10.00
CA LEU A 47 9.19 -6.19 11.05
C LEU A 47 10.00 -5.72 12.26
N SER A 48 10.42 -4.47 12.30
CA SER A 48 11.15 -3.90 13.45
C SER A 48 10.42 -3.99 14.79
N PRO A 49 9.07 -4.06 14.89
CA PRO A 49 8.40 -4.37 16.15
C PRO A 49 8.83 -5.71 16.76
N ILE A 50 9.24 -6.72 15.96
CA ILE A 50 9.81 -7.97 16.49
C ILE A 50 11.03 -7.65 17.34
N VAL A 51 11.95 -6.86 16.79
CA VAL A 51 13.19 -6.48 17.48
C VAL A 51 12.86 -5.70 18.76
N SER A 52 11.94 -4.73 18.69
CA SER A 52 11.51 -3.97 19.87
C SER A 52 10.86 -4.83 20.95
N THR A 53 9.98 -5.76 20.58
CA THR A 53 9.29 -6.63 21.55
C THR A 53 10.25 -7.56 22.29
N ILE A 54 11.26 -8.10 21.61
CA ILE A 54 12.27 -8.96 22.22
C ILE A 54 13.26 -8.14 23.05
N TYR A 55 13.63 -6.96 22.55
CA TYR A 55 14.54 -6.05 23.26
C TYR A 55 13.93 -5.50 24.57
N SER A 56 12.62 -5.25 24.59
CA SER A 56 11.93 -4.59 25.71
C SER A 56 11.46 -5.56 26.80
N VAL A 57 11.84 -6.84 26.74
CA VAL A 57 11.53 -7.79 27.81
C VAL A 57 12.20 -7.33 29.11
N PRO A 58 11.44 -7.12 30.20
CA PRO A 58 12.00 -6.65 31.46
C PRO A 58 12.96 -7.70 32.06
N GLY A 59 14.22 -7.31 32.25
CA GLY A 59 15.27 -8.15 32.84
C GLY A 59 16.67 -7.61 32.54
N PHE A 60 17.64 -7.84 33.45
CA PHE A 60 19.03 -7.37 33.30
C PHE A 60 19.86 -8.22 32.33
N LEU A 61 19.25 -9.27 31.74
CA LEU A 61 19.92 -10.21 30.85
C LEU A 61 20.30 -9.54 29.52
N ILE A 62 21.61 -9.25 29.36
CA ILE A 62 22.26 -8.88 28.09
C ILE A 62 21.82 -9.81 26.95
N SER A 63 21.50 -11.07 27.27
CA SER A 63 21.07 -12.12 26.35
C SER A 63 19.88 -11.73 25.48
N TYR A 64 18.85 -11.05 25.99
CA TYR A 64 17.69 -10.66 25.18
C TYR A 64 18.00 -9.55 24.19
N LYS A 65 18.90 -8.62 24.55
CA LYS A 65 19.36 -7.56 23.64
C LYS A 65 20.16 -8.13 22.48
N LEU A 66 21.09 -9.04 22.77
CA LEU A 66 21.84 -9.77 21.75
C LEU A 66 20.93 -10.64 20.88
N LEU A 67 19.96 -11.32 21.49
CA LEU A 67 18.96 -12.12 20.77
C LEU A 67 18.12 -11.25 19.83
N ALA A 68 17.68 -10.07 20.25
CA ALA A 68 16.93 -9.15 19.42
C ALA A 68 17.74 -8.69 18.19
N LEU A 69 19.03 -8.39 18.37
CA LEU A 69 19.95 -8.07 17.27
C LEU A 69 20.12 -9.24 16.31
N PHE A 70 20.37 -10.45 16.84
CA PHE A 70 20.55 -11.66 16.05
C PHE A 70 19.29 -12.00 15.24
N ILE A 71 18.10 -11.96 15.87
CA ILE A 71 16.83 -12.21 15.19
C ILE A 71 16.57 -11.15 14.12
N GLY A 72 16.85 -9.87 14.41
CA GLY A 72 16.74 -8.81 13.43
C GLY A 72 17.62 -9.03 12.20
N LEU A 73 18.89 -9.42 12.41
CA LEU A 73 19.82 -9.79 11.33
C LEU A 73 19.29 -10.98 10.52
N LEU A 74 18.80 -12.03 11.18
CA LEU A 74 18.26 -13.23 10.53
C LEU A 74 17.02 -12.90 9.68
N ILE A 75 16.11 -12.09 10.21
CA ILE A 75 14.94 -11.59 9.46
C ILE A 75 15.40 -10.82 8.22
N GLY A 76 16.33 -9.88 8.38
CA GLY A 76 16.86 -9.09 7.27
C GLY A 76 17.54 -9.94 6.20
N TYR A 77 18.29 -10.96 6.60
CA TYR A 77 18.98 -11.86 5.68
C TYR A 77 18.01 -12.73 4.87
N THR A 78 16.94 -13.21 5.49
CA THR A 78 15.99 -14.16 4.89
C THR A 78 14.83 -13.51 4.13
N ILE A 79 14.48 -12.25 4.44
CA ILE A 79 13.28 -11.63 3.88
C ILE A 79 13.37 -11.35 2.37
N LEU A 80 14.56 -11.05 1.85
CA LEU A 80 14.78 -10.77 0.43
C LEU A 80 14.52 -11.98 -0.49
N PRO A 81 15.07 -13.18 -0.23
CA PRO A 81 14.75 -14.35 -1.04
C PRO A 81 13.28 -14.78 -0.91
N ILE A 82 12.69 -14.66 0.29
CA ILE A 82 11.25 -14.92 0.50
C ILE A 82 10.41 -13.96 -0.35
N PHE A 83 10.78 -12.67 -0.39
CA PHE A 83 10.13 -11.68 -1.21
C PHE A 83 10.21 -12.03 -2.71
N GLU A 84 11.39 -12.40 -3.23
CA GLU A 84 11.51 -12.77 -4.64
C GLU A 84 10.65 -13.99 -5.00
N PHE A 85 10.67 -15.03 -4.15
CA PHE A 85 9.83 -16.21 -4.33
C PHE A 85 8.34 -15.84 -4.40
N LEU A 86 7.83 -15.09 -3.42
CA LEU A 86 6.40 -14.76 -3.35
C LEU A 86 5.96 -13.75 -4.42
N LYS A 87 6.85 -12.84 -4.82
CA LYS A 87 6.60 -11.89 -5.90
C LYS A 87 6.33 -12.63 -7.23
N VAL A 88 7.08 -13.69 -7.51
CA VAL A 88 6.87 -14.53 -8.71
C VAL A 88 5.51 -15.25 -8.64
N HIS A 89 5.19 -15.85 -7.49
CA HIS A 89 3.94 -16.61 -7.31
C HIS A 89 2.68 -15.73 -7.39
N THR A 90 2.77 -14.48 -6.94
CA THR A 90 1.68 -13.50 -7.05
C THR A 90 1.61 -12.84 -8.43
N LYS A 91 2.54 -13.14 -9.35
CA LYS A 91 2.62 -12.56 -10.71
C LYS A 91 2.60 -11.03 -10.70
N GLU A 92 3.17 -10.44 -9.65
CA GLU A 92 3.17 -8.99 -9.38
C GLU A 92 1.76 -8.36 -9.32
N LEU A 93 0.72 -9.15 -9.05
CA LEU A 93 -0.66 -8.66 -8.97
C LEU A 93 -0.98 -7.95 -7.64
N ASN A 94 -0.14 -8.15 -6.64
CA ASN A 94 -0.12 -7.41 -5.38
C ASN A 94 0.93 -6.28 -5.51
N LEU A 95 0.51 -5.02 -5.38
CA LEU A 95 1.47 -3.90 -5.43
C LEU A 95 2.42 -3.90 -4.21
N TYR A 96 1.98 -4.48 -3.09
CA TYR A 96 2.67 -4.48 -1.79
C TYR A 96 3.33 -5.83 -1.52
N ASN A 97 4.06 -6.36 -2.51
CA ASN A 97 4.71 -7.67 -2.42
C ASN A 97 5.65 -7.81 -1.21
N MET A 98 6.31 -6.73 -0.79
CA MET A 98 7.13 -6.78 0.44
C MET A 98 6.31 -7.03 1.69
N GLY A 99 5.12 -6.42 1.78
CA GLY A 99 4.21 -6.66 2.89
C GLY A 99 3.68 -8.08 2.93
N PHE A 100 3.59 -8.74 1.77
CA PHE A 100 3.24 -10.16 1.69
C PHE A 100 4.32 -11.06 2.27
N ALA A 101 5.58 -10.84 1.88
CA ALA A 101 6.72 -11.54 2.46
C ALA A 101 6.85 -11.28 3.97
N ALA A 102 6.74 -10.01 4.37
CA ALA A 102 6.77 -9.62 5.78
C ALA A 102 5.62 -10.23 6.57
N GLY A 103 4.46 -10.46 5.96
CA GLY A 103 3.35 -11.15 6.60
C GLY A 103 3.66 -12.58 7.02
N PHE A 104 4.29 -13.37 6.14
CA PHE A 104 4.70 -14.74 6.49
C PHE A 104 5.75 -14.75 7.60
N VAL A 105 6.78 -13.90 7.49
CA VAL A 105 7.82 -13.80 8.51
C VAL A 105 7.26 -13.26 9.83
N GLY A 106 6.34 -12.29 9.77
CA GLY A 106 5.65 -11.73 10.93
C GLY A 106 4.72 -12.70 11.63
N MET A 107 4.05 -13.58 10.88
CA MET A 107 3.24 -14.68 11.44
C MET A 107 4.13 -15.67 12.20
N LEU A 108 5.25 -16.09 11.60
CA LEU A 108 6.24 -16.95 12.27
C LEU A 108 6.83 -16.25 13.50
N GLY A 109 7.15 -14.96 13.37
CA GLY A 109 7.65 -14.12 14.47
C GLY A 109 6.68 -14.05 15.64
N ASN A 110 5.37 -13.85 15.38
CA ASN A 110 4.34 -13.84 16.41
C ASN A 110 4.22 -15.20 17.12
N PHE A 111 4.24 -16.32 16.37
CA PHE A 111 4.24 -17.64 17.00
C PHE A 111 5.49 -17.86 17.86
N ALA A 112 6.67 -17.49 17.37
CA ALA A 112 7.92 -17.61 18.12
C ALA A 112 7.89 -16.75 19.40
N THR A 113 7.51 -15.47 19.32
CA THR A 113 7.48 -14.60 20.49
C THR A 113 6.44 -15.02 21.53
N LYS A 114 5.24 -15.40 21.08
CA LYS A 114 4.12 -15.74 21.99
C LYS A 114 4.23 -17.15 22.57
N LYS A 115 4.64 -18.15 21.78
CA LYS A 115 4.64 -19.57 22.22
C LYS A 115 6.01 -20.04 22.71
N ILE A 116 7.10 -19.59 22.09
CA ILE A 116 8.46 -20.04 22.47
C ILE A 116 9.02 -19.11 23.56
N LEU A 117 8.96 -17.80 23.34
CA LEU A 117 9.52 -16.81 24.28
C LEU A 117 8.52 -16.38 25.37
N THR A 118 7.24 -16.78 25.27
CA THR A 118 6.16 -16.41 26.20
C THR A 118 5.97 -14.90 26.41
N ILE A 119 6.35 -14.09 25.41
CA ILE A 119 6.24 -12.64 25.45
C ILE A 119 4.81 -12.25 25.04
N LYS A 120 4.12 -11.50 25.91
CA LYS A 120 2.83 -10.90 25.56
C LYS A 120 3.05 -9.62 24.77
N ILE A 121 2.51 -9.58 23.55
CA ILE A 121 2.52 -8.39 22.71
C ILE A 121 1.34 -7.52 23.14
N VAL A 122 1.64 -6.33 23.67
CA VAL A 122 0.62 -5.38 24.12
C VAL A 122 0.30 -4.43 22.96
N PRO A 123 -0.97 -4.40 22.49
CA PRO A 123 -1.37 -3.44 21.46
C PRO A 123 -1.28 -2.03 22.04
N HIS A 124 -0.67 -1.12 21.29
CA HIS A 124 -0.63 0.30 21.67
C HIS A 124 -1.95 0.97 21.28
N ALA A 125 -2.47 1.82 22.18
CA ALA A 125 -3.66 2.62 21.89
C ALA A 125 -3.36 3.66 20.79
N LEU A 126 -4.38 4.00 20.00
CA LEU A 126 -4.28 5.08 19.02
C LEU A 126 -4.21 6.43 19.74
N SER A 127 -3.20 7.24 19.43
CA SER A 127 -3.14 8.63 19.86
C SER A 127 -3.73 9.55 18.78
N PHE A 128 -4.59 10.48 19.22
CA PHE A 128 -5.23 11.49 18.39
C PHE A 128 -4.88 12.92 18.83
N GLU A 129 -4.03 13.07 19.85
CA GLU A 129 -3.69 14.37 20.47
C GLU A 129 -3.04 15.35 19.49
N HIS A 130 -2.38 14.83 18.45
CA HIS A 130 -1.60 15.62 17.50
C HIS A 130 -2.33 15.82 16.16
N HIS A 131 -3.66 15.72 16.15
CA HIS A 131 -4.48 15.79 14.92
C HIS A 131 -4.15 17.01 14.04
N ASP A 132 -4.22 18.22 14.61
CA ASP A 132 -4.07 19.46 13.86
C ASP A 132 -2.65 19.60 13.32
N VAL A 133 -1.64 19.27 14.13
CA VAL A 133 -0.22 19.28 13.74
C VAL A 133 0.01 18.33 12.55
N LEU A 134 -0.56 17.13 12.60
CA LEU A 134 -0.46 16.16 11.51
C LEU A 134 -1.20 16.62 10.24
N LEU A 135 -2.33 17.32 10.40
CA LEU A 135 -3.07 17.89 9.27
C LEU A 135 -2.25 18.97 8.57
N TYR A 136 -1.73 19.95 9.31
CA TYR A 136 -0.89 21.01 8.74
C TYR A 136 0.37 20.45 8.09
N PHE A 137 1.02 19.46 8.72
CA PHE A 137 2.15 18.75 8.13
C PHE A 137 1.80 18.16 6.76
N LEU A 138 0.67 17.44 6.64
CA LEU A 138 0.25 16.84 5.37
C LEU A 138 -0.13 17.89 4.31
N LEU A 139 -0.81 18.97 4.70
CA LEU A 139 -1.16 20.07 3.79
C LEU A 139 0.09 20.75 3.22
N ILE A 140 1.09 21.03 4.06
CA ILE A 140 2.38 21.59 3.63
C ILE A 140 3.10 20.59 2.70
N LEU A 141 3.15 19.32 3.10
CA LEU A 141 3.84 18.27 2.34
C LEU A 141 3.27 18.08 0.93
N PHE A 142 1.95 18.18 0.74
CA PHE A 142 1.33 18.03 -0.58
C PHE A 142 1.22 19.34 -1.36
N SER A 143 1.21 20.51 -0.71
CA SER A 143 1.19 21.81 -1.38
C SER A 143 2.53 22.15 -2.03
N ILE A 144 3.67 21.93 -1.35
CA ILE A 144 5.00 22.26 -1.90
C ILE A 144 5.25 21.58 -3.26
N PRO A 145 5.08 20.25 -3.42
CA PRO A 145 5.27 19.59 -4.70
C PRO A 145 4.25 20.05 -5.76
N LEU A 146 3.02 20.40 -5.36
CA LEU A 146 2.02 20.92 -6.27
C LEU A 146 2.44 22.27 -6.86
N LEU A 147 2.93 23.19 -6.01
CA LEU A 147 3.43 24.49 -6.42
C LEU A 147 4.64 24.36 -7.34
N ILE A 148 5.56 23.44 -7.03
CA ILE A 148 6.70 23.11 -7.89
C ILE A 148 6.21 22.69 -9.29
N VAL A 149 5.24 21.77 -9.38
CA VAL A 149 4.69 21.36 -10.69
C VAL A 149 4.06 22.54 -11.43
N LEU A 150 3.29 23.38 -10.75
CA LEU A 150 2.65 24.54 -11.38
C LEU A 150 3.66 25.57 -11.88
N TYR A 151 4.74 25.80 -11.13
CA TYR A 151 5.82 26.72 -11.51
C TYR A 151 6.56 26.24 -12.75
N PHE A 152 7.02 24.98 -12.77
CA PHE A 152 7.73 24.42 -13.93
C PHE A 152 6.83 24.27 -15.16
N SER A 153 5.54 24.02 -14.97
CA SER A 153 4.56 23.96 -16.07
C SER A 153 4.33 25.32 -16.75
N LYS A 154 4.59 26.44 -16.06
CA LYS A 154 4.48 27.79 -16.62
C LYS A 154 5.73 28.26 -17.36
N LEU A 155 6.92 27.79 -16.96
CA LEU A 155 8.20 28.34 -17.42
C LEU A 155 8.77 27.72 -18.68
N GLN A 156 8.41 26.48 -19.03
CA GLN A 156 8.99 25.80 -20.19
C GLN A 156 7.91 25.26 -21.12
N PRO A 157 7.99 25.52 -22.44
CA PRO A 157 7.31 24.67 -23.39
C PRO A 157 7.88 23.25 -23.24
N ILE A 158 6.95 22.31 -23.21
CA ILE A 158 7.15 20.94 -22.75
C ILE A 158 7.89 20.14 -23.82
N ASP A 159 9.20 20.36 -23.98
CA ASP A 159 9.96 19.75 -25.07
C ASP A 159 10.63 18.42 -24.69
N SER A 160 10.75 18.11 -23.38
CA SER A 160 11.29 16.83 -22.92
C SER A 160 10.22 15.90 -22.31
N LYS A 161 9.92 14.81 -23.04
CA LYS A 161 8.96 13.78 -22.65
C LYS A 161 9.23 13.16 -21.26
N ILE A 162 10.50 13.11 -20.86
CA ILE A 162 10.96 12.57 -19.56
C ILE A 162 10.57 13.51 -18.41
N PHE A 163 10.85 14.82 -18.55
CA PHE A 163 10.51 15.81 -17.53
C PHE A 163 9.00 15.86 -17.27
N LEU A 164 8.20 15.79 -18.34
CA LEU A 164 6.74 15.72 -18.22
C LEU A 164 6.25 14.44 -17.52
N LEU A 165 6.94 13.31 -17.70
CA LEU A 165 6.60 12.08 -16.96
C LEU A 165 6.86 12.23 -15.47
N ASP A 166 7.97 12.86 -15.08
CA ASP A 166 8.31 13.08 -13.68
C ASP A 166 7.41 14.12 -13.01
N LEU A 167 7.08 15.22 -13.70
CA LEU A 167 6.08 16.18 -13.23
C LEU A 167 4.70 15.52 -13.03
N LYS A 168 4.29 14.62 -13.92
CA LYS A 168 3.04 13.86 -13.75
C LYS A 168 3.07 12.91 -12.55
N LYS A 169 4.24 12.33 -12.19
CA LYS A 169 4.38 11.51 -10.98
C LYS A 169 4.20 12.38 -9.72
N ILE A 170 4.87 13.54 -9.67
CA ILE A 170 4.80 14.48 -8.54
C ILE A 170 3.38 15.05 -8.38
N LEU A 171 2.73 15.40 -9.49
CA LEU A 171 1.35 15.89 -9.48
C LEU A 171 0.40 14.83 -8.90
N ARG A 172 0.54 13.56 -9.32
CA ARG A 172 -0.27 12.47 -8.76
C ARG A 172 -0.02 12.28 -7.28
N PHE A 173 1.25 12.32 -6.85
CA PHE A 173 1.59 12.22 -5.43
C PHE A 173 0.81 13.24 -4.59
N SER A 174 0.80 14.50 -5.01
CA SER A 174 0.06 15.56 -4.33
C SER A 174 -1.46 15.37 -4.39
N LEU A 175 -2.02 15.13 -5.58
CA LEU A 175 -3.48 14.98 -5.75
C LEU A 175 -4.05 13.79 -4.97
N TYR A 176 -3.37 12.65 -4.96
CA TYR A 176 -3.81 11.48 -4.20
C TYR A 176 -3.63 11.68 -2.69
N GLY A 177 -2.62 12.44 -2.28
CA GLY A 177 -2.46 12.90 -0.91
C GLY A 177 -3.64 13.73 -0.42
N TYR A 178 -4.00 14.78 -1.17
CA TYR A 178 -5.18 15.60 -0.88
C TYR A 178 -6.48 14.81 -0.91
N PHE A 179 -6.65 13.91 -1.89
CA PHE A 179 -7.81 13.03 -1.97
C PHE A 179 -7.96 12.18 -0.69
N ALA A 180 -6.87 11.62 -0.19
CA ALA A 180 -6.90 10.83 1.03
C ALA A 180 -7.21 11.70 2.27
N ILE A 181 -6.68 12.92 2.36
CA ILE A 181 -7.05 13.89 3.42
C ILE A 181 -8.55 14.22 3.36
N LEU A 182 -9.08 14.48 2.16
CA LEU A 182 -10.50 14.79 1.95
C LEU A 182 -11.42 13.65 2.41
N ILE A 183 -11.04 12.39 2.19
CA ILE A 183 -11.78 11.24 2.74
C ILE A 183 -11.84 11.29 4.27
N CYS A 184 -10.71 11.60 4.92
CA CYS A 184 -10.62 11.63 6.38
C CYS A 184 -11.48 12.76 6.97
N LEU A 185 -11.38 13.96 6.40
CA LEU A 185 -12.17 15.12 6.81
C LEU A 185 -13.66 14.95 6.51
N GLY A 186 -14.01 14.39 5.34
CA GLY A 186 -15.40 14.13 4.94
C GLY A 186 -16.11 13.14 5.86
N LEU A 187 -15.39 12.11 6.33
CA LEU A 187 -15.90 11.13 7.31
C LEU A 187 -15.73 11.58 8.76
N ARG A 188 -15.18 12.79 9.00
CA ARG A 188 -14.90 13.35 10.34
C ARG A 188 -14.06 12.43 11.24
N VAL A 189 -13.11 11.72 10.64
CA VAL A 189 -12.20 10.83 11.39
C VAL A 189 -10.90 11.57 11.72
N PRO A 190 -10.50 11.65 13.01
CA PRO A 190 -9.27 12.33 13.40
C PRO A 190 -8.03 11.61 12.85
N LEU A 191 -7.07 12.41 12.38
CA LEU A 191 -5.76 11.93 11.93
C LEU A 191 -4.96 11.34 13.10
N SER A 192 -4.67 10.04 13.01
CA SER A 192 -3.69 9.36 13.85
C SER A 192 -2.41 9.06 13.07
N GLY A 193 -1.33 8.70 13.76
CA GLY A 193 -0.07 8.31 13.10
C GLY A 193 -0.24 7.19 12.06
N ILE A 194 -1.11 6.21 12.35
CA ILE A 194 -1.42 5.11 11.41
C ILE A 194 -2.10 5.65 10.15
N LEU A 195 -3.06 6.56 10.30
CA LEU A 195 -3.78 7.16 9.19
C LEU A 195 -2.86 8.02 8.32
N VAL A 196 -1.98 8.80 8.94
CA VAL A 196 -0.96 9.60 8.23
C VAL A 196 -0.03 8.73 7.42
N GLY A 197 0.50 7.63 8.00
CA GLY A 197 1.34 6.72 7.23
C GLY A 197 0.59 5.98 6.12
N ALA A 198 -0.72 5.71 6.29
CA ALA A 198 -1.57 5.18 5.22
C ALA A 198 -1.73 6.19 4.07
N ILE A 199 -1.99 7.47 4.38
CA ILE A 199 -2.08 8.57 3.40
C ILE A 199 -0.76 8.70 2.63
N LEU A 200 0.38 8.74 3.33
CA LEU A 200 1.70 8.84 2.72
C LEU A 200 2.03 7.62 1.84
N THR A 201 1.59 6.44 2.24
CA THR A 201 1.78 5.22 1.47
C THR A 201 0.94 5.22 0.20
N PHE A 202 -0.33 5.56 0.31
CA PHE A 202 -1.25 5.69 -0.82
C PHE A 202 -0.76 6.74 -1.84
N ALA A 203 -0.37 7.92 -1.36
CA ALA A 203 0.23 8.97 -2.17
C ALA A 203 1.54 8.49 -2.83
N GLY A 204 2.43 7.84 -2.07
CA GLY A 204 3.70 7.30 -2.58
C GLY A 204 3.51 6.29 -3.72
N PHE A 205 2.60 5.34 -3.55
CA PHE A 205 2.30 4.36 -4.59
C PHE A 205 1.61 4.94 -5.84
N SER A 206 0.95 6.10 -5.71
CA SER A 206 0.37 6.81 -6.86
C SER A 206 1.41 7.23 -7.91
N MET A 207 2.69 7.36 -7.52
CA MET A 207 3.80 7.69 -8.41
C MET A 207 4.08 6.58 -9.44
N TYR A 208 3.79 5.31 -9.12
CA TYR A 208 4.06 4.14 -9.97
C TYR A 208 3.02 3.93 -11.10
N ASN A 209 2.56 5.02 -11.72
CA ASN A 209 1.59 5.03 -12.83
C ASN A 209 0.24 4.34 -12.53
N PHE A 210 -0.13 4.33 -11.26
CA PHE A 210 -1.42 3.89 -10.76
C PHE A 210 -2.51 4.85 -11.24
N LYS A 211 -3.55 4.31 -11.91
CA LYS A 211 -4.72 5.08 -12.35
C LYS A 211 -5.85 4.86 -11.36
N PHE A 212 -6.54 5.94 -10.99
CA PHE A 212 -7.65 5.93 -10.04
C PHE A 212 -8.73 4.88 -10.34
N ARG A 213 -9.02 4.66 -11.63
CA ARG A 213 -9.98 3.61 -12.03
C ARG A 213 -9.64 2.22 -11.47
N TYR A 214 -8.36 1.87 -11.33
CA TYR A 214 -7.98 0.54 -10.86
C TYR A 214 -8.07 0.42 -9.33
N PHE A 215 -8.02 1.55 -8.63
CA PHE A 215 -8.26 1.66 -7.20
C PHE A 215 -9.74 1.59 -6.83
N PHE A 216 -10.55 2.27 -7.63
CA PHE A 216 -11.94 2.54 -7.32
C PHE A 216 -12.73 1.26 -7.08
N PHE A 217 -12.51 0.21 -7.87
CA PHE A 217 -13.25 -1.05 -7.73
C PHE A 217 -12.90 -1.86 -6.48
N PRO A 218 -11.60 -2.09 -6.15
CA PRO A 218 -11.23 -2.60 -4.83
C PRO A 218 -11.82 -1.77 -3.68
N ALA A 219 -11.76 -0.43 -3.77
CA ALA A 219 -12.31 0.45 -2.75
C ALA A 219 -13.82 0.28 -2.57
N VAL A 220 -14.58 0.12 -3.67
CA VAL A 220 -16.02 -0.19 -3.62
C VAL A 220 -16.28 -1.53 -2.92
N GLY A 221 -15.48 -2.57 -3.22
CA GLY A 221 -15.61 -3.87 -2.53
C GLY A 221 -15.36 -3.76 -1.02
N ILE A 222 -14.35 -2.99 -0.62
CA ILE A 222 -14.04 -2.74 0.80
C ILE A 222 -15.18 -1.95 1.47
N PHE A 223 -15.71 -0.92 0.80
CA PHE A 223 -16.83 -0.13 1.29
C PHE A 223 -18.09 -0.98 1.48
N LEU A 224 -18.44 -1.82 0.50
CA LEU A 224 -19.55 -2.77 0.62
C LEU A 224 -19.38 -3.71 1.80
N THR A 225 -18.15 -4.16 2.05
CA THR A 225 -17.86 -5.06 3.17
C THR A 225 -18.08 -4.36 4.50
N ALA A 226 -17.65 -3.10 4.61
CA ALA A 226 -17.90 -2.30 5.82
C ALA A 226 -19.39 -2.01 6.03
N LEU A 227 -20.13 -1.71 4.96
CA LEU A 227 -21.58 -1.48 5.06
C LEU A 227 -22.33 -2.75 5.51
N LEU A 228 -22.04 -3.90 4.90
CA LEU A 228 -22.83 -5.12 5.05
C LEU A 228 -22.44 -5.97 6.26
N PHE A 229 -21.14 -6.06 6.58
CA PHE A 229 -20.66 -7.00 7.59
C PHE A 229 -20.22 -6.32 8.91
N TYR A 230 -19.60 -5.14 8.84
CA TYR A 230 -18.93 -4.55 10.02
C TYR A 230 -19.59 -3.26 10.56
N GLN A 231 -20.41 -2.59 9.75
CA GLN A 231 -21.13 -1.36 10.07
C GLN A 231 -20.25 -0.20 10.60
N ASP A 232 -19.01 -0.09 10.12
CA ASP A 232 -17.97 0.78 10.71
C ASP A 232 -17.30 1.74 9.71
N ILE A 233 -18.13 2.39 8.89
CA ILE A 233 -17.70 3.22 7.75
C ILE A 233 -16.82 4.42 8.18
N ALA A 234 -17.09 5.01 9.35
CA ALA A 234 -16.37 6.19 9.83
C ALA A 234 -15.31 5.85 10.88
N THR A 235 -14.45 4.86 10.61
CA THR A 235 -13.37 4.46 11.51
C THR A 235 -11.99 4.58 10.88
N THR A 236 -10.96 4.84 11.70
CA THR A 236 -9.55 4.85 11.29
C THR A 236 -9.17 3.58 10.56
N ASN A 237 -9.59 2.41 11.09
CA ASN A 237 -9.29 1.12 10.49
C ASN A 237 -9.92 0.99 9.09
N HIS A 238 -11.18 1.40 8.93
CA HIS A 238 -11.85 1.36 7.62
C HIS A 238 -11.13 2.20 6.57
N ILE A 239 -10.77 3.45 6.90
CA ILE A 239 -10.07 4.35 5.97
C ILE A 239 -8.71 3.77 5.60
N VAL A 240 -7.96 3.24 6.58
CA VAL A 240 -6.69 2.55 6.35
C VAL A 240 -6.88 1.42 5.35
N ILE A 241 -7.84 0.51 5.57
CA ILE A 241 -8.11 -0.62 4.67
C ILE A 241 -8.48 -0.12 3.27
N ILE A 242 -9.31 0.91 3.15
CA ILE A 242 -9.67 1.51 1.85
C ILE A 242 -8.42 2.01 1.12
N LEU A 243 -7.58 2.83 1.76
CA LEU A 243 -6.38 3.40 1.13
C LEU A 243 -5.38 2.31 0.72
N PHE A 244 -5.15 1.34 1.60
CA PHE A 244 -4.28 0.21 1.30
C PHE A 244 -4.91 -0.77 0.28
N GLY A 245 -6.20 -0.69 -0.01
CA GLY A 245 -6.86 -1.42 -1.11
C GLY A 245 -6.25 -1.15 -2.49
N SER A 246 -5.46 -0.08 -2.62
CA SER A 246 -4.63 0.18 -3.81
C SER A 246 -3.59 -0.91 -4.12
N THR A 247 -3.30 -1.82 -3.17
CA THR A 247 -2.57 -3.07 -3.44
C THR A 247 -3.16 -3.89 -4.60
N LEU A 248 -4.50 -3.92 -4.72
CA LEU A 248 -5.23 -4.77 -5.66
C LEU A 248 -5.47 -4.11 -7.02
N ALA A 249 -4.90 -2.94 -7.24
CA ALA A 249 -5.01 -2.23 -8.51
C ALA A 249 -4.48 -3.03 -9.71
N PRO A 250 -3.33 -3.74 -9.61
CA PRO A 250 -2.86 -4.57 -10.71
C PRO A 250 -3.81 -5.72 -11.02
N MET A 251 -4.46 -6.30 -9.99
CA MET A 251 -5.49 -7.32 -10.16
C MET A 251 -6.67 -6.79 -10.98
N THR A 252 -7.21 -5.62 -10.60
CA THR A 252 -8.29 -4.94 -11.32
C THR A 252 -7.87 -4.56 -12.75
N ARG A 253 -6.61 -4.14 -12.93
CA ARG A 253 -6.08 -3.80 -14.25
C ARG A 253 -6.03 -5.01 -15.19
N LYS A 254 -5.70 -6.19 -14.68
CA LYS A 254 -5.51 -7.40 -15.49
C LYS A 254 -6.80 -8.19 -15.72
N TYR A 255 -7.68 -8.24 -14.72
CA TYR A 255 -8.89 -9.08 -14.71
C TYR A 255 -10.19 -8.29 -14.60
N GLY A 256 -10.12 -6.95 -14.65
CA GLY A 256 -11.25 -6.01 -14.72
C GLY A 256 -11.98 -5.76 -13.42
N LEU A 257 -13.17 -5.18 -13.57
CA LEU A 257 -13.88 -4.52 -12.47
C LEU A 257 -14.46 -5.48 -11.45
N LEU A 258 -15.13 -6.52 -11.94
CA LEU A 258 -15.84 -7.48 -11.08
C LEU A 258 -14.84 -8.21 -10.18
N THR A 259 -13.67 -8.58 -10.72
CA THR A 259 -12.57 -9.15 -9.93
C THR A 259 -11.96 -8.12 -8.98
N GLY A 260 -11.90 -6.84 -9.36
CA GLY A 260 -11.53 -5.74 -8.47
C GLY A 260 -12.45 -5.62 -7.25
N ILE A 261 -13.77 -5.60 -7.45
CA ILE A 261 -14.76 -5.53 -6.36
C ILE A 261 -14.67 -6.78 -5.47
N LEU A 262 -14.68 -7.98 -6.06
CA LEU A 262 -14.60 -9.25 -5.30
C LEU A 262 -13.29 -9.36 -4.51
N SER A 263 -12.16 -8.99 -5.12
CA SER A 263 -10.89 -8.97 -4.41
C SER A 263 -10.90 -7.95 -3.27
N GLY A 264 -11.52 -6.77 -3.45
CA GLY A 264 -11.72 -5.80 -2.37
C GLY A 264 -12.53 -6.35 -1.19
N VAL A 265 -13.59 -7.12 -1.46
CA VAL A 265 -14.39 -7.77 -0.42
C VAL A 265 -13.56 -8.76 0.39
N ILE A 266 -12.90 -9.70 -0.30
CA ILE A 266 -12.07 -10.72 0.34
C ILE A 266 -10.92 -10.08 1.12
N PHE A 267 -10.28 -9.07 0.52
CA PHE A 267 -9.22 -8.31 1.15
C PHE A 267 -9.67 -7.62 2.43
N SER A 268 -10.84 -6.99 2.46
CA SER A 268 -11.36 -6.36 3.66
C SER A 268 -11.58 -7.38 4.78
N VAL A 269 -12.15 -8.55 4.46
CA VAL A 269 -12.35 -9.64 5.43
C VAL A 269 -11.02 -10.15 5.98
N ILE A 270 -10.04 -10.44 5.12
CA ILE A 270 -8.74 -10.93 5.54
C ILE A 270 -8.03 -9.87 6.39
N THR A 271 -7.93 -8.62 5.90
CA THR A 271 -7.19 -7.53 6.55
C THR A 271 -7.67 -7.29 7.98
N ARG A 272 -8.98 -7.29 8.21
CA ARG A 272 -9.55 -7.11 9.56
C ARG A 272 -9.16 -8.21 10.54
N ASN A 273 -8.86 -9.41 10.04
CA ASN A 273 -8.43 -10.55 10.85
C ASN A 273 -6.91 -10.72 10.92
N THR A 274 -6.15 -10.09 10.02
CA THR A 274 -4.68 -10.19 10.01
C THR A 274 -4.01 -9.72 11.30
N HIS A 275 -4.61 -8.75 11.98
CA HIS A 275 -4.05 -8.23 13.24
C HIS A 275 -3.97 -9.33 14.31
N HIS A 276 -4.90 -10.29 14.34
CA HIS A 276 -4.83 -11.42 15.26
C HIS A 276 -3.72 -12.41 14.89
N LEU A 277 -3.45 -12.60 13.60
CA LEU A 277 -2.43 -13.54 13.10
C LEU A 277 -1.02 -13.03 13.34
N THR A 278 -0.79 -11.73 13.21
CA THR A 278 0.53 -11.11 13.39
C THR A 278 0.68 -10.40 14.72
N ALA A 279 -0.37 -10.30 15.53
CA ALA A 279 -0.43 -9.56 16.79
C ALA A 279 0.05 -8.10 16.68
N GLY A 280 -0.09 -7.48 15.51
CA GLY A 280 0.37 -6.10 15.25
C GLY A 280 1.88 -5.95 15.04
N ILE A 281 2.64 -7.05 15.05
CA ILE A 281 4.09 -7.04 14.82
C ILE A 281 4.44 -6.65 13.38
N ASN A 282 3.63 -7.08 12.40
CA ASN A 282 3.83 -6.73 11.00
C ASN A 282 3.11 -5.41 10.69
N LEU A 283 3.89 -4.35 10.46
CA LEU A 283 3.32 -3.05 10.08
C LEU A 283 2.68 -3.05 8.69
N TYR A 284 3.02 -4.03 7.83
CA TYR A 284 2.49 -4.17 6.46
C TYR A 284 1.39 -5.24 6.37
N ASN A 285 0.52 -5.33 7.38
CA ASN A 285 -0.60 -6.28 7.41
C ASN A 285 -1.49 -6.22 6.16
N CYS A 286 -1.73 -5.03 5.62
CA CYS A 286 -2.48 -4.90 4.38
C CYS A 286 -1.75 -5.50 3.17
N GLY A 287 -0.41 -5.42 3.11
CA GLY A 287 0.35 -6.08 2.04
C GLY A 287 0.28 -7.61 2.14
N PHE A 288 0.23 -8.14 3.36
CA PHE A 288 -0.03 -9.55 3.64
C PHE A 288 -1.40 -10.00 3.16
N ALA A 289 -2.46 -9.32 3.61
CA ALA A 289 -3.82 -9.58 3.18
C ALA A 289 -3.98 -9.48 1.65
N GLY A 290 -3.34 -8.48 1.02
CA GLY A 290 -3.35 -8.29 -0.43
C GLY A 290 -2.75 -9.48 -1.18
N GLY A 291 -1.60 -10.00 -0.71
CA GLY A 291 -0.96 -11.16 -1.32
C GLY A 291 -1.80 -12.44 -1.18
N VAL A 292 -2.35 -12.69 0.01
CA VAL A 292 -3.27 -13.83 0.24
C VAL A 292 -4.51 -13.71 -0.66
N THR A 293 -5.09 -12.52 -0.76
CA THR A 293 -6.26 -12.25 -1.63
C THR A 293 -5.94 -12.54 -3.09
N VAL A 294 -4.77 -12.09 -3.57
CA VAL A 294 -4.33 -12.32 -4.95
C VAL A 294 -4.15 -13.81 -5.23
N LEU A 295 -3.50 -14.56 -4.34
CA LEU A 295 -3.32 -16.00 -4.51
C LEU A 295 -4.65 -16.74 -4.51
N LEU A 296 -5.56 -16.41 -3.59
CA LEU A 296 -6.89 -17.02 -3.53
C LEU A 296 -7.69 -16.73 -4.79
N MET A 297 -7.71 -15.47 -5.23
CA MET A 297 -8.41 -15.09 -6.47
C MET A 297 -7.80 -15.73 -7.71
N ASP A 298 -6.47 -15.86 -7.77
CA ASP A 298 -5.82 -16.56 -8.90
C ASP A 298 -6.11 -18.06 -8.87
N ALA A 299 -6.16 -18.70 -7.70
CA ALA A 299 -6.52 -20.10 -7.54
C ALA A 299 -7.99 -20.38 -7.94
N VAL A 300 -8.92 -19.58 -7.44
CA VAL A 300 -10.34 -19.65 -7.83
C VAL A 300 -10.48 -19.50 -9.34
N ARG A 301 -9.78 -18.52 -9.92
CA ARG A 301 -9.74 -18.30 -11.36
C ARG A 301 -9.22 -19.52 -12.13
N LEU A 302 -8.14 -20.16 -11.68
CA LEU A 302 -7.59 -21.38 -12.30
C LEU A 302 -8.59 -22.55 -12.25
N LEU A 303 -9.32 -22.70 -11.15
CA LEU A 303 -10.36 -23.73 -11.01
C LEU A 303 -11.51 -23.51 -11.99
N PHE A 304 -11.99 -22.27 -12.13
CA PHE A 304 -13.03 -21.93 -13.13
C PHE A 304 -12.54 -22.12 -14.57
N TYR A 305 -11.24 -21.90 -14.84
CA TYR A 305 -10.67 -22.09 -16.18
C TYR A 305 -10.44 -23.54 -16.58
N LYS A 306 -10.55 -24.52 -15.68
CA LYS A 306 -10.61 -25.94 -16.07
C LYS A 306 -11.87 -26.25 -16.89
N ASN A 307 -12.97 -25.52 -16.68
CA ASN A 307 -14.22 -25.73 -17.41
C ASN A 307 -14.29 -24.84 -18.66
N GLN A 308 -14.08 -25.42 -19.85
CA GLN A 308 -13.98 -24.68 -21.12
C GLN A 308 -15.22 -23.86 -21.46
N LYS A 309 -16.43 -24.31 -21.08
CA LYS A 309 -17.68 -23.56 -21.29
C LYS A 309 -17.74 -22.29 -20.44
N ILE A 310 -17.34 -22.40 -19.17
CA ILE A 310 -17.28 -21.25 -18.25
C ILE A 310 -16.18 -20.28 -18.69
N LYS A 311 -15.03 -20.78 -19.15
CA LYS A 311 -13.94 -19.97 -19.73
C LYS A 311 -14.45 -19.07 -20.86
N PHE A 312 -15.18 -19.64 -21.82
CA PHE A 312 -15.72 -18.90 -22.95
C PHE A 312 -16.78 -17.87 -22.53
N LEU A 313 -17.71 -18.26 -21.66
CA LEU A 313 -18.73 -17.35 -21.11
C LEU A 313 -18.12 -16.18 -20.34
N CYS A 314 -17.19 -16.45 -19.43
CA CYS A 314 -16.48 -15.44 -18.65
C CYS A 314 -15.61 -14.54 -19.53
N GLN A 315 -14.89 -15.08 -20.51
CA GLN A 315 -14.11 -14.24 -21.45
C GLN A 315 -15.02 -13.35 -22.31
N LYS A 316 -16.16 -13.86 -22.78
CA LYS A 316 -17.14 -13.08 -23.53
C LYS A 316 -17.74 -11.96 -22.68
N GLN A 317 -18.17 -12.26 -21.46
CA GLN A 317 -18.67 -11.25 -20.52
C GLN A 317 -17.59 -10.23 -20.12
N TYR A 318 -16.35 -10.69 -19.92
CA TYR A 318 -15.20 -9.83 -19.62
C TYR A 318 -14.90 -8.84 -20.76
N LEU A 319 -14.88 -9.32 -22.01
CA LEU A 319 -14.69 -8.46 -23.19
C LEU A 319 -15.83 -7.47 -23.38
N LEU A 320 -17.08 -7.89 -23.13
CA LEU A 320 -18.25 -7.02 -23.17
C LEU A 320 -18.21 -5.95 -22.07
N LEU A 321 -17.76 -6.31 -20.86
CA LEU A 321 -17.51 -5.35 -19.78
C LEU A 321 -16.44 -4.33 -20.19
N ILE A 322 -15.31 -4.77 -20.74
CA ILE A 322 -14.25 -3.87 -21.24
C ILE A 322 -14.78 -2.90 -22.30
N GLN A 323 -15.60 -3.37 -23.24
CA GLN A 323 -16.19 -2.50 -24.26
C GLN A 323 -17.17 -1.49 -23.66
N LYS A 324 -18.05 -1.94 -22.76
CA LYS A 324 -18.97 -1.04 -22.03
C LYS A 324 -18.20 -0.01 -21.22
N GLU A 325 -17.13 -0.40 -20.54
CA GLU A 325 -16.25 0.49 -19.79
C GLU A 325 -15.55 1.51 -20.67
N LYS A 326 -14.92 1.09 -21.78
CA LYS A 326 -14.28 2.03 -22.73
C LYS A 326 -15.29 3.07 -23.20
N LYS A 327 -16.53 2.65 -23.46
CA LYS A 327 -17.63 3.54 -23.86
C LYS A 327 -18.06 4.47 -22.73
N LEU A 328 -18.16 3.97 -21.49
CA LEU A 328 -18.52 4.75 -20.30
C LEU A 328 -17.43 5.78 -19.95
N ILE A 329 -16.16 5.39 -20.07
CA ILE A 329 -15.01 6.26 -19.87
C ILE A 329 -14.93 7.33 -20.96
N ALA A 330 -15.17 6.96 -22.23
CA ALA A 330 -15.24 7.95 -23.31
C ALA A 330 -16.40 8.93 -23.09
N LYS A 331 -17.56 8.46 -22.62
CA LYS A 331 -18.68 9.32 -22.21
C LYS A 331 -18.34 10.20 -21.01
N PHE A 332 -17.63 9.67 -20.02
CA PHE A 332 -17.21 10.42 -18.84
C PHE A 332 -16.15 11.46 -19.19
N GLN A 333 -15.16 11.12 -20.03
CA GLN A 333 -14.15 12.06 -20.52
C GLN A 333 -14.77 13.18 -21.35
N THR A 334 -15.73 12.86 -22.21
CA THR A 334 -16.48 13.88 -22.97
C THR A 334 -17.39 14.72 -22.07
N ALA A 335 -18.02 14.13 -21.04
CA ALA A 335 -18.79 14.87 -20.04
C ALA A 335 -17.90 15.80 -19.19
N VAL A 336 -16.73 15.34 -18.76
CA VAL A 336 -15.74 16.15 -18.03
C VAL A 336 -15.16 17.25 -18.92
N GLN A 337 -14.91 16.98 -20.20
CA GLN A 337 -14.50 18.01 -21.17
C GLN A 337 -15.61 19.03 -21.47
N ARG A 338 -16.89 18.65 -21.34
CA ARG A 338 -18.04 19.57 -21.44
C ARG A 338 -18.24 20.38 -20.16
N LEU A 339 -17.95 19.79 -18.99
CA LEU A 339 -18.06 20.41 -17.66
C LEU A 339 -16.87 21.29 -17.27
N LEU A 340 -15.72 21.16 -17.96
CA LEU A 340 -14.59 22.10 -17.89
C LEU A 340 -14.64 23.00 -19.13
N PRO A 341 -15.35 24.14 -19.12
CA PRO A 341 -15.30 25.05 -20.24
C PRO A 341 -13.89 25.63 -20.34
N LYS A 342 -13.33 25.59 -21.56
CA LYS A 342 -12.25 26.42 -22.11
C LYS A 342 -11.44 27.26 -21.09
N ILE A 343 -10.34 26.71 -20.56
CA ILE A 343 -9.25 27.52 -19.97
C ILE A 343 -8.12 27.81 -21.00
N ILE A 344 -8.25 27.35 -22.26
CA ILE A 344 -7.23 27.54 -23.31
C ILE A 344 -7.85 28.01 -24.63
N LYS A 345 -8.63 29.09 -24.61
CA LYS A 345 -9.00 29.84 -25.82
C LYS A 345 -8.99 31.35 -25.55
N THR A 346 -7.82 31.88 -25.22
CA THR A 346 -7.49 33.31 -25.37
C THR A 346 -5.99 33.43 -25.63
N ARG A 347 -5.57 33.11 -26.85
CA ARG A 347 -4.39 33.68 -27.52
C ARG A 347 -4.40 33.13 -28.93
N ASP A 348 -5.25 33.73 -29.75
CA ASP A 348 -5.06 33.88 -31.19
C ASP A 348 -5.97 35.06 -31.59
N GLY A 349 -5.36 36.12 -32.11
CA GLY A 349 -6.05 37.24 -32.72
C GLY A 349 -5.72 38.61 -32.13
N TYR A 350 -4.49 39.09 -32.39
CA TYR A 350 -4.28 40.40 -33.00
C TYR A 350 -3.01 40.31 -33.84
N SER A 351 -3.21 40.42 -35.16
CA SER A 351 -2.32 40.93 -36.21
C SER A 351 -0.83 41.00 -35.95
#